data_AF-A0A7J2H815-F1
#
_entry.id   AF-A0A7J2H815-F1
#
_cell.length_a   1.000
_cell.length_b   1.000
_cell.length_c   1.000
_cell.angle_alpha   90.00
_cell.angle_beta   90.00
_cell.angle_gamma   90.00
#
_symmetry.space_group_name_H-M   'P 1'
#
loop_
_entity.id
_entity.type
_entity.pdbx_description
1 polymer ?
#
loop_
_entity_poly.entity_id
_entity_poly.type
_entity_poly.pdbx_seq_one_letter_code
_entity_poly.pdbx_strand_id
1 'polypeptide(L)'
;MLYDGSPRRLDRARELSRVTPLELRVPSKEIAEISFAEIVDPLLDERVRVMAVKIVGSLTPVLGENFEMALMIADELDAGCVVLPVDAYSADLVLECLNELFRLGATYSKYVVLEPARGVMAGVISGMREHLGGVFKLSISPSPNSTTEEVLALSLAYLGQLKLVKLANFNSRGDAVRVSSVDGMINSFRLVKELVR
;
A
#
# COMPACT_ATOMS: atom_id res chain seq x y z
N MET A 1 3.28 -7.19 -7.35
CA MET A 1 3.00 -7.90 -8.62
C MET A 1 1.55 -7.62 -8.97
N LEU A 2 1.20 -7.32 -10.23
CA LEU A 2 -0.22 -7.21 -10.61
C LEU A 2 -0.74 -8.66 -10.76
N TYR A 3 -1.66 -9.05 -9.89
CA TYR A 3 -2.27 -10.39 -9.97
C TYR A 3 -3.22 -10.43 -11.17
N ASP A 4 -3.20 -11.52 -11.93
CA ASP A 4 -4.11 -11.75 -13.06
C ASP A 4 -4.62 -13.19 -13.11
N GLY A 5 -4.44 -13.96 -12.02
CA GLY A 5 -4.83 -15.36 -11.92
C GLY A 5 -4.01 -16.36 -12.74
N SER A 6 -2.96 -15.96 -13.47
CA SER A 6 -2.23 -16.90 -14.32
C SER A 6 -1.31 -17.87 -13.53
N PRO A 7 -1.26 -19.18 -13.86
CA PRO A 7 -0.47 -20.18 -13.12
C PRO A 7 1.03 -19.85 -13.01
N ARG A 8 1.63 -19.33 -14.09
CA ARG A 8 3.05 -18.93 -14.09
C ARG A 8 3.34 -17.77 -13.12
N ARG A 9 2.38 -16.88 -12.90
CA ARG A 9 2.54 -15.79 -11.92
C ARG A 9 2.35 -16.29 -10.50
N LEU A 10 1.44 -17.24 -10.29
CA LEU A 10 1.22 -17.91 -9.01
C LEU A 10 2.46 -18.69 -8.55
N ASP A 11 3.07 -19.50 -9.41
CA ASP A 11 4.33 -20.20 -9.10
C ASP A 11 5.44 -19.24 -8.68
N ARG A 12 5.60 -18.14 -9.43
CA ARG A 12 6.59 -17.10 -9.12
C ARG A 12 6.25 -16.37 -7.82
N ALA A 13 4.98 -16.10 -7.56
CA ALA A 13 4.54 -15.48 -6.31
C ALA A 13 4.83 -16.39 -5.11
N ARG A 14 4.57 -17.70 -5.24
CA ARG A 14 4.95 -18.70 -4.24
C ARG A 14 6.45 -18.66 -3.97
N GLU A 15 7.28 -18.75 -5.00
CA GLU A 15 8.74 -18.75 -4.87
C GLU A 15 9.26 -17.49 -4.16
N LEU A 16 8.81 -16.31 -4.58
CA LEU A 16 9.23 -15.04 -3.97
C LEU A 16 8.72 -14.92 -2.53
N SER A 17 7.48 -15.34 -2.26
CA SER A 17 6.86 -15.22 -0.95
C SER A 17 7.51 -16.10 0.13
N ARG A 18 8.24 -17.17 -0.26
CA ARG A 18 9.07 -17.97 0.65
C ARG A 18 10.23 -17.19 1.26
N VAL A 19 10.75 -16.20 0.56
CA VAL A 19 11.84 -15.35 1.05
C VAL A 19 11.29 -14.15 1.82
N THR A 20 10.34 -13.42 1.23
CA THR A 20 9.71 -12.26 1.87
C THR A 20 8.22 -12.21 1.54
N PRO A 21 7.33 -11.92 2.51
CA PRO A 21 5.92 -11.68 2.22
C PRO A 21 5.73 -10.60 1.15
N LEU A 22 4.69 -10.75 0.33
CA LEU A 22 4.45 -9.89 -0.84
C LEU A 22 3.39 -8.82 -0.56
N GLU A 23 3.50 -7.67 -1.22
CA GLU A 23 2.36 -6.76 -1.40
C GLU A 23 1.53 -7.25 -2.59
N LEU A 24 0.32 -7.73 -2.31
CA LEU A 24 -0.67 -8.12 -3.32
C LEU A 24 -1.28 -6.84 -3.89
N ARG A 25 -1.23 -6.67 -5.21
CA ARG A 25 -1.84 -5.51 -5.87
C ARG A 25 -3.11 -5.96 -6.56
N VAL A 26 -4.25 -5.49 -6.08
CA VAL A 26 -5.58 -5.83 -6.59
C VAL A 26 -6.17 -4.60 -7.30
N PRO A 27 -6.47 -4.70 -8.60
CA PRO A 27 -7.19 -3.66 -9.32
C PRO A 27 -8.55 -3.36 -8.66
N SER A 28 -8.91 -2.10 -8.56
CA SER A 28 -10.14 -1.67 -7.87
C SER A 28 -11.42 -2.20 -8.53
N LYS A 29 -11.39 -2.42 -9.85
CA LYS A 29 -12.50 -3.07 -10.58
C LYS A 29 -12.69 -4.52 -10.16
N GLU A 30 -11.60 -5.25 -9.93
CA GLU A 30 -11.67 -6.65 -9.52
C GLU A 30 -12.29 -6.79 -8.12
N ILE A 31 -11.98 -5.86 -7.20
CA ILE A 31 -12.62 -5.83 -5.87
C ILE A 31 -14.14 -5.66 -5.97
N ALA A 32 -14.63 -4.94 -6.98
CA ALA A 32 -16.04 -4.67 -7.18
C ALA A 32 -16.78 -5.74 -8.02
N GLU A 33 -16.08 -6.49 -8.87
CA GLU A 33 -16.69 -7.34 -9.90
C GLU A 33 -16.41 -8.84 -9.73
N ILE A 34 -15.26 -9.20 -9.13
CA ILE A 34 -14.81 -10.59 -8.98
C ILE A 34 -15.20 -11.11 -7.60
N SER A 35 -15.52 -12.40 -7.51
CA SER A 35 -15.84 -13.01 -6.23
C SER A 35 -14.61 -13.10 -5.32
N PHE A 36 -14.85 -13.05 -4.00
CA PHE A 36 -13.82 -13.22 -2.98
C PHE A 36 -12.94 -14.46 -3.20
N ALA A 37 -13.57 -15.61 -3.44
CA ALA A 37 -12.90 -16.90 -3.62
C ALA A 37 -11.97 -16.94 -4.84
N GLU A 38 -12.38 -16.31 -5.95
CA GLU A 38 -11.55 -16.24 -7.17
C GLU A 38 -10.25 -15.46 -6.97
N ILE A 39 -10.22 -14.53 -6.01
CA ILE A 39 -9.02 -13.77 -5.65
C ILE A 39 -8.17 -14.56 -4.65
N VAL A 40 -8.81 -15.14 -3.62
CA VAL A 40 -8.12 -15.65 -2.43
C VAL A 40 -7.69 -17.09 -2.56
N ASP A 41 -8.56 -17.99 -3.03
CA ASP A 41 -8.29 -19.44 -3.07
C ASP A 41 -6.98 -19.77 -3.79
N PRO A 42 -6.67 -19.21 -4.98
CA PRO A 42 -5.43 -19.54 -5.68
C PRO A 42 -4.17 -19.12 -4.91
N LEU A 43 -4.25 -18.07 -4.10
CA LEU A 43 -3.13 -17.61 -3.27
C LEU A 43 -2.95 -18.51 -2.04
N LEU A 44 -4.04 -18.99 -1.44
CA LEU A 44 -4.01 -19.95 -0.33
C LEU A 44 -3.50 -21.32 -0.76
N ASP A 45 -3.97 -21.83 -1.89
CA ASP A 45 -3.56 -23.12 -2.46
C ASP A 45 -2.06 -23.16 -2.70
N GLU A 46 -1.50 -22.06 -3.22
CA GLU A 46 -0.07 -21.90 -3.46
C GLU A 46 0.72 -21.45 -2.22
N ARG A 47 0.04 -21.27 -1.08
CA ARG A 47 0.61 -20.82 0.20
C ARG A 47 1.41 -19.53 0.06
N VAL A 48 0.90 -18.60 -0.74
CA VAL A 48 1.52 -17.30 -0.98
C VAL A 48 1.40 -16.47 0.29
N ARG A 49 2.55 -16.05 0.85
CA ARG A 49 2.56 -15.13 2.01
C ARG A 49 2.37 -13.69 1.56
N VAL A 50 1.34 -13.03 2.09
CA VAL A 50 1.00 -11.64 1.78
C VAL A 50 1.18 -10.77 3.02
N MET A 51 1.86 -9.63 2.90
CA MET A 51 1.97 -8.67 4.01
C MET A 51 0.94 -7.55 3.95
N ALA A 52 0.50 -7.20 2.75
CA ALA A 52 -0.37 -6.07 2.51
C ALA A 52 -1.19 -6.29 1.23
N VAL A 53 -2.43 -5.83 1.24
CA VAL A 53 -3.30 -5.75 0.06
C VAL A 53 -3.34 -4.30 -0.39
N LYS A 54 -2.78 -3.99 -1.56
CA LYS A 54 -2.80 -2.64 -2.14
C LYS A 54 -3.83 -2.56 -3.25
N ILE A 55 -4.72 -1.59 -3.12
CA ILE A 55 -5.72 -1.27 -4.13
C ILE A 55 -5.05 -0.46 -5.25
N VAL A 56 -5.36 -0.77 -6.51
CA VAL A 56 -4.77 -0.11 -7.69
C VAL A 56 -5.86 0.38 -8.64
N GLY A 57 -5.73 1.61 -9.12
CA GLY A 57 -6.72 2.25 -10.00
C GLY A 57 -7.55 3.27 -9.25
N SER A 58 -8.71 3.63 -9.81
CA SER A 58 -9.64 4.58 -9.15
C SER A 58 -10.16 3.98 -7.85
N LEU A 59 -10.18 4.76 -6.77
CA LEU A 59 -10.75 4.34 -5.49
C LEU A 59 -12.28 4.46 -5.42
N THR A 60 -12.92 5.19 -6.35
CA THR A 60 -14.39 5.37 -6.38
C THR A 60 -15.20 4.07 -6.31
N PRO A 61 -14.90 3.00 -7.08
CA PRO A 61 -15.67 1.75 -7.00
C PRO A 61 -15.43 0.96 -5.71
N VAL A 62 -14.45 1.35 -4.90
CA VAL A 62 -14.04 0.62 -3.69
C VAL A 62 -14.45 1.34 -2.42
N LEU A 63 -14.32 2.67 -2.38
CA LEU A 63 -14.73 3.47 -1.22
C LEU A 63 -16.26 3.39 -1.07
N GLY A 64 -16.71 2.93 0.10
CA GLY A 64 -18.10 2.55 0.37
C GLY A 64 -18.25 1.03 0.46
N GLU A 65 -19.20 0.47 -0.29
CA GLU A 65 -19.67 -0.92 -0.13
C GLU A 65 -18.60 -1.99 -0.36
N ASN A 66 -17.62 -1.72 -1.24
CA ASN A 66 -16.64 -2.73 -1.65
C ASN A 66 -15.33 -2.69 -0.86
N PHE A 67 -15.15 -1.74 0.07
CA PHE A 67 -13.93 -1.68 0.87
C PHE A 67 -13.83 -2.88 1.83
N GLU A 68 -14.97 -3.37 2.32
CA GLU A 68 -15.05 -4.55 3.17
C GLU A 68 -14.46 -5.79 2.47
N MET A 69 -14.68 -5.95 1.16
CA MET A 69 -14.05 -7.02 0.37
C MET A 69 -12.51 -6.97 0.46
N ALA A 70 -11.91 -5.78 0.37
CA ALA A 70 -10.46 -5.63 0.49
C ALA A 70 -9.94 -6.03 1.89
N LEU A 71 -10.72 -5.75 2.94
CA LEU A 71 -10.41 -6.16 4.30
C LEU A 71 -10.58 -7.67 4.50
N MET A 72 -11.63 -8.27 3.93
CA MET A 72 -11.81 -9.73 3.94
C MET A 72 -10.65 -10.43 3.26
N ILE A 73 -10.22 -9.96 2.07
CA ILE A 73 -9.06 -10.51 1.36
C ILE A 73 -7.80 -10.39 2.23
N ALA A 74 -7.60 -9.25 2.88
CA ALA A 74 -6.47 -9.06 3.78
C ALA A 74 -6.56 -9.95 5.03
N ASP A 75 -7.76 -10.23 5.53
CA ASP A 75 -7.96 -11.09 6.68
C ASP A 75 -7.67 -12.55 6.38
N GLU A 76 -8.25 -13.07 5.32
CA GLU A 76 -8.10 -14.48 4.91
C GLU A 76 -6.66 -14.81 4.49
N LEU A 77 -5.93 -13.84 3.91
CA LEU A 77 -4.53 -14.00 3.54
C LEU A 77 -3.54 -13.68 4.68
N ASP A 78 -4.03 -13.45 5.90
CA ASP A 78 -3.26 -13.01 7.07
C ASP A 78 -2.37 -11.78 6.80
N ALA A 79 -2.82 -10.90 5.89
CA ALA A 79 -2.15 -9.66 5.60
C ALA A 79 -2.39 -8.66 6.75
N GLY A 80 -1.35 -7.88 7.08
CA GLY A 80 -1.40 -6.95 8.21
C GLY A 80 -2.10 -5.62 7.93
N CYS A 81 -2.37 -5.31 6.65
CA CYS A 81 -2.99 -4.05 6.26
C CYS A 81 -3.56 -4.04 4.85
N VAL A 82 -4.49 -3.10 4.62
CA VAL A 82 -4.93 -2.66 3.29
C VAL A 82 -4.32 -1.29 2.98
N VAL A 83 -3.75 -1.11 1.80
CA VAL A 83 -3.09 0.12 1.35
C VAL A 83 -3.94 0.84 0.31
N LEU A 84 -4.28 2.10 0.58
CA LEU A 84 -5.04 3.00 -0.28
C LEU A 84 -4.12 4.08 -0.87
N PRO A 85 -3.83 4.07 -2.19
CA PRO A 85 -3.13 5.18 -2.83
C PRO A 85 -4.05 6.41 -2.91
N VAL A 86 -3.64 7.52 -2.29
CA VAL A 86 -4.44 8.75 -2.25
C VAL A 86 -3.78 9.82 -3.09
N ASP A 87 -4.42 10.25 -4.16
CA ASP A 87 -3.97 11.32 -5.03
C ASP A 87 -4.90 12.55 -4.96
N ALA A 88 -4.63 13.58 -5.77
CA ALA A 88 -5.44 14.79 -5.79
C ALA A 88 -6.90 14.55 -6.22
N TYR A 89 -7.18 13.47 -6.96
CA TYR A 89 -8.53 13.16 -7.44
C TYR A 89 -9.34 12.37 -6.40
N SER A 90 -8.67 11.64 -5.52
CA SER A 90 -9.29 10.75 -4.54
C SER A 90 -9.22 11.27 -3.10
N ALA A 91 -8.45 12.32 -2.82
CA ALA A 91 -8.24 12.83 -1.47
C ALA A 91 -9.55 13.22 -0.77
N ASP A 92 -10.39 14.04 -1.40
CA ASP A 92 -11.64 14.50 -0.77
C ASP A 92 -12.58 13.32 -0.46
N LEU A 93 -12.74 12.40 -1.42
CA LEU A 93 -13.55 11.20 -1.23
C LEU A 93 -13.03 10.30 -0.10
N VAL A 94 -11.70 10.10 -0.01
CA VAL A 94 -11.09 9.32 1.08
C VAL A 94 -11.34 10.00 2.42
N LEU A 95 -11.22 11.33 2.48
CA LEU A 95 -11.43 12.12 3.70
C LEU A 95 -12.89 12.04 4.17
N GLU A 96 -13.85 12.11 3.25
CA GLU A 96 -15.28 11.93 3.54
C GLU A 96 -15.60 10.54 4.10
N CYS A 97 -14.90 9.50 3.65
CA CYS A 97 -15.10 8.12 4.08
C CYS A 97 -14.33 7.70 5.34
N LEU A 98 -13.50 8.56 5.96
CA LEU A 98 -12.59 8.15 7.06
C LEU A 98 -13.30 7.44 8.22
N ASN A 99 -14.48 7.92 8.63
CA ASN A 99 -15.24 7.31 9.73
C ASN A 99 -15.71 5.88 9.41
N GLU A 100 -16.09 5.61 8.17
CA GLU A 100 -16.49 4.29 7.72
C GLU A 100 -15.28 3.36 7.60
N LEU A 101 -14.21 3.83 6.95
CA LEU A 101 -12.94 3.10 6.83
C LEU A 101 -12.36 2.76 8.21
N PHE A 102 -12.47 3.66 9.18
CA PHE A 102 -12.04 3.43 10.56
C PHE A 102 -12.83 2.30 11.21
N ARG A 103 -14.17 2.34 11.12
CA ARG A 103 -15.05 1.32 11.70
C ARG A 103 -14.76 -0.05 11.09
N LEU A 104 -14.70 -0.14 9.76
CA LEU A 104 -14.40 -1.39 9.06
C LEU A 104 -13.01 -1.91 9.41
N GLY A 105 -11.97 -1.07 9.37
CA GLY A 105 -10.62 -1.45 9.77
C GLY A 105 -10.57 -1.99 11.21
N ALA A 106 -11.32 -1.39 12.13
CA ALA A 106 -11.40 -1.84 13.52
C ALA A 106 -12.13 -3.18 13.66
N THR A 107 -13.25 -3.38 12.94
CA THR A 107 -14.00 -4.64 12.91
C THR A 107 -13.13 -5.81 12.48
N TYR A 108 -12.35 -5.63 11.42
CA TYR A 108 -11.44 -6.66 10.90
C TYR A 108 -10.09 -6.70 11.64
N SER A 109 -9.87 -5.82 12.63
CA SER A 109 -8.59 -5.66 13.32
C SER A 109 -7.40 -5.48 12.36
N LYS A 110 -7.60 -4.77 11.25
CA LYS A 110 -6.57 -4.49 10.23
C LYS A 110 -6.23 -3.01 10.18
N TYR A 111 -4.99 -2.71 9.82
CA TYR A 111 -4.60 -1.33 9.53
C TYR A 111 -5.10 -0.91 8.14
N VAL A 112 -5.66 0.30 8.07
CA VAL A 112 -5.93 1.02 6.82
C VAL A 112 -4.78 2.00 6.58
N VAL A 113 -3.95 1.70 5.60
CA VAL A 113 -2.72 2.44 5.33
C VAL A 113 -2.97 3.40 4.18
N LEU A 114 -2.94 4.69 4.46
CA LEU A 114 -3.05 5.72 3.42
C LEU A 114 -1.65 5.94 2.81
N GLU A 115 -1.57 5.90 1.48
CA GLU A 115 -0.37 6.19 0.71
C GLU A 115 -0.58 7.48 -0.10
N PRO A 116 -0.51 8.65 0.54
CA PRO A 116 -0.77 9.93 -0.11
C PRO A 116 0.34 10.35 -1.06
N ALA A 117 -0.04 10.90 -2.21
CA ALA A 117 0.84 11.62 -3.10
C ALA A 117 1.34 12.91 -2.43
N ARG A 118 2.51 13.40 -2.87
CA ARG A 118 3.18 14.58 -2.30
C ARG A 118 2.24 15.78 -2.11
N GLY A 119 1.42 16.09 -3.12
CA GLY A 119 0.54 17.25 -3.12
C GLY A 119 -0.62 17.20 -2.09
N VAL A 120 -1.02 16.01 -1.66
CA VAL A 120 -2.16 15.81 -0.73
C VAL A 120 -1.75 15.33 0.66
N MET A 121 -0.47 15.04 0.86
CA MET A 121 0.10 14.51 2.11
C MET A 121 -0.38 15.29 3.35
N ALA A 122 -0.24 16.62 3.36
CA ALA A 122 -0.60 17.44 4.51
C ALA A 122 -2.11 17.39 4.83
N GLY A 123 -2.97 17.39 3.81
CA GLY A 123 -4.42 17.31 3.96
C GLY A 123 -4.85 15.96 4.52
N VAL A 124 -4.30 14.86 3.98
CA VAL A 124 -4.56 13.49 4.45
C VAL A 124 -4.15 13.32 5.91
N ILE A 125 -2.95 13.77 6.27
CA ILE A 125 -2.45 13.69 7.65
C ILE A 125 -3.31 14.53 8.59
N SER A 126 -3.74 15.71 8.16
CA SER A 126 -4.65 16.55 8.97
C SER A 126 -5.99 15.87 9.18
N GLY A 127 -6.58 15.26 8.15
CA GLY A 127 -7.84 14.52 8.26
C GLY A 127 -7.74 13.30 9.17
N MET A 128 -6.60 12.60 9.17
CA MET A 128 -6.35 11.47 10.08
C MET A 128 -6.22 11.87 11.55
N ARG A 129 -6.11 13.16 11.90
CA ARG A 129 -5.81 13.60 13.28
C ARG A 129 -6.83 13.14 14.30
N GLU A 130 -8.10 13.04 13.92
CA GLU A 130 -9.18 12.61 14.82
C GLU A 130 -9.14 11.09 15.11
N HIS A 131 -8.31 10.35 14.38
CA HIS A 131 -8.19 8.89 14.48
C HIS A 131 -6.77 8.44 14.88
N LEU A 132 -5.95 9.36 15.42
CA LEU A 132 -4.55 9.10 15.76
C LEU A 132 -4.41 7.95 16.76
N GLY A 133 -3.46 7.05 16.49
CA GLY A 133 -3.18 5.88 17.31
C GLY A 133 -4.10 4.68 17.03
N GLY A 134 -5.14 4.85 16.21
CA GLY A 134 -6.06 3.79 15.81
C GLY A 134 -5.60 2.97 14.59
N VAL A 135 -6.57 2.59 13.75
CA VAL A 135 -6.35 1.71 12.59
C VAL A 135 -5.67 2.39 11.40
N PHE A 136 -5.64 3.73 11.37
CA PHE A 136 -4.99 4.44 10.28
C PHE A 136 -3.48 4.54 10.46
N LYS A 137 -2.76 4.25 9.37
CA LYS A 137 -1.31 4.38 9.26
C LYS A 137 -0.92 4.98 7.91
N LEU A 138 0.36 5.32 7.78
CA LEU A 138 0.91 5.90 6.56
C LEU A 138 1.84 4.93 5.83
N SER A 139 1.79 4.96 4.51
CA SER A 139 2.80 4.40 3.61
C SER A 139 3.48 5.55 2.88
N ILE A 140 4.81 5.59 2.93
CA ILE A 140 5.59 6.54 2.13
C ILE A 140 6.15 5.79 0.93
N SER A 141 5.79 6.23 -0.27
CA SER A 141 6.30 5.69 -1.52
C SER A 141 7.02 6.77 -2.33
N PRO A 142 8.26 6.52 -2.77
CA PRO A 142 8.93 7.41 -3.69
C PRO A 142 8.20 7.55 -5.02
N SER A 143 8.35 8.73 -5.63
CA SER A 143 7.85 9.13 -6.95
C SER A 143 9.01 9.48 -7.89
N PRO A 144 8.80 9.64 -9.20
CA PRO A 144 9.86 9.95 -10.17
C PRO A 144 10.79 11.12 -9.80
N ASN A 145 10.27 12.13 -9.10
CA ASN A 145 11.01 13.32 -8.69
C ASN A 145 11.36 13.33 -7.19
N SER A 146 11.32 12.16 -6.53
CA SER A 146 11.66 12.04 -5.12
C SER A 146 13.17 12.01 -4.91
N THR A 147 13.63 12.63 -3.83
CA THR A 147 15.03 12.55 -3.40
C THR A 147 15.15 11.69 -2.14
N THR A 148 16.35 11.18 -1.86
CA THR A 148 16.65 10.48 -0.60
C THR A 148 16.23 11.30 0.62
N GLU A 149 16.52 12.60 0.58
CA GLU A 149 16.37 13.48 1.74
C GLU A 149 14.91 13.80 2.02
N GLU A 150 14.13 13.96 0.96
CA GLU A 150 12.69 14.13 1.09
C GLU A 150 12.02 12.89 1.67
N VAL A 151 12.35 11.70 1.16
CA VAL A 151 11.76 10.45 1.65
C VAL A 151 12.15 10.24 3.12
N LEU A 152 13.42 10.47 3.49
CA LEU A 152 13.86 10.44 4.89
C LEU A 152 13.10 11.45 5.76
N ALA A 153 13.01 12.71 5.33
CA ALA A 153 12.35 13.76 6.09
C ALA A 153 10.87 13.42 6.34
N LEU A 154 10.15 12.98 5.31
CA LEU A 154 8.76 12.55 5.45
C LEU A 154 8.63 11.34 6.36
N SER A 155 9.51 10.35 6.21
CA SER A 155 9.45 9.15 7.03
C SER A 155 9.72 9.45 8.51
N LEU A 156 10.75 10.24 8.81
CA LEU A 156 11.11 10.61 10.18
C LEU A 156 10.06 11.52 10.83
N ALA A 157 9.48 12.46 10.08
CA ALA A 157 8.44 13.37 10.58
C ALA A 157 7.19 12.62 11.07
N TYR A 158 6.88 11.47 10.49
CA TYR A 158 5.67 10.70 10.78
C TYR A 158 5.93 9.30 11.32
N LEU A 159 7.11 9.06 11.91
CA LEU A 159 7.59 7.73 12.31
C LEU A 159 6.56 6.93 13.14
N GLY A 160 5.89 7.58 14.10
CA GLY A 160 4.87 6.92 14.95
C GLY A 160 3.58 6.49 14.22
N GLN A 161 3.35 7.01 13.00
CA GLN A 161 2.21 6.70 12.15
C GLN A 161 2.57 5.84 10.95
N LEU A 162 3.86 5.65 10.66
CA LEU A 162 4.30 4.83 9.54
C LEU A 162 3.98 3.35 9.77
N LYS A 163 3.44 2.70 8.74
CA LYS A 163 3.39 1.25 8.60
C LYS A 163 4.37 0.74 7.54
N LEU A 164 4.53 1.50 6.46
CA LEU A 164 5.32 1.08 5.30
C LEU A 164 6.20 2.22 4.79
N VAL A 165 7.42 1.87 4.37
CA VAL A 165 8.27 2.73 3.54
C VAL A 165 8.68 1.91 2.34
N LYS A 166 8.30 2.36 1.15
CA LYS A 166 8.60 1.65 -0.10
C LYS A 166 9.94 2.10 -0.64
N LEU A 167 10.66 1.15 -1.23
CA LEU A 167 11.90 1.42 -1.92
C LEU A 167 11.64 1.34 -3.42
N ALA A 168 11.76 2.48 -4.08
CA ALA A 168 11.76 2.62 -5.52
C ALA A 168 12.83 3.63 -5.89
N ASN A 169 13.39 3.51 -7.10
CA ASN A 169 14.44 4.41 -7.55
C ASN A 169 14.17 4.83 -9.00
N PHE A 170 14.51 6.07 -9.30
CA PHE A 170 14.23 6.72 -10.58
C PHE A 170 15.49 7.47 -11.03
N ASN A 171 15.73 7.51 -12.33
CA ASN A 171 16.82 8.32 -12.89
C ASN A 171 16.42 9.81 -12.95
N SER A 172 17.34 10.68 -13.38
CA SER A 172 17.08 12.13 -13.52
C SER A 172 16.01 12.50 -14.54
N ARG A 173 15.58 11.56 -15.40
CA ARG A 173 14.48 11.72 -16.36
C ARG A 173 13.14 11.26 -15.79
N GLY A 174 13.13 10.68 -14.59
CA GLY A 174 11.97 10.11 -13.94
C GLY A 174 11.67 8.65 -14.33
N ASP A 175 12.54 8.00 -15.11
CA ASP A 175 12.34 6.59 -15.47
C ASP A 175 12.69 5.68 -14.29
N ALA A 176 11.88 4.64 -14.07
CA ALA A 176 12.16 3.65 -13.04
C ALA A 176 13.45 2.87 -13.34
N VAL A 177 14.33 2.78 -12.36
CA VAL A 177 15.58 2.01 -12.41
C VAL A 177 15.63 0.98 -11.28
N ARG A 178 16.61 0.08 -11.32
CA ARG A 178 16.83 -0.86 -10.20
C ARG A 178 17.03 -0.07 -8.90
N VAL A 179 16.50 -0.57 -7.80
CA VAL A 179 16.59 0.08 -6.47
C VAL A 179 18.05 0.41 -6.11
N SER A 180 18.98 -0.50 -6.42
CA SER A 180 20.41 -0.35 -6.17
C SER A 180 21.19 0.30 -7.34
N SER A 181 20.52 0.91 -8.31
CA SER A 181 21.20 1.51 -9.47
C SER A 181 22.01 2.74 -9.07
N VAL A 182 23.21 2.88 -9.64
CA VAL A 182 24.06 4.07 -9.49
C VAL A 182 23.48 5.29 -10.21
N ASP A 183 22.68 5.07 -11.27
CA ASP A 183 22.00 6.12 -12.03
C ASP A 183 20.72 6.61 -11.33
N GLY A 184 20.38 6.03 -10.19
CA GLY A 184 19.19 6.36 -9.43
C GLY A 184 19.40 7.55 -8.49
N MET A 185 18.36 8.38 -8.36
CA MET A 185 18.36 9.58 -7.52
C MET A 185 18.18 9.28 -6.02
N ILE A 186 17.79 8.06 -5.67
CA ILE A 186 17.49 7.65 -4.29
C ILE A 186 18.51 6.64 -3.79
N ASN A 187 19.18 6.97 -2.68
CA ASN A 187 20.06 6.06 -1.97
C ASN A 187 19.26 5.21 -0.98
N SER A 188 18.78 4.05 -1.45
CA SER A 188 17.98 3.13 -0.62
C SER A 188 18.74 2.54 0.55
N PHE A 189 20.06 2.37 0.46
CA PHE A 189 20.86 1.91 1.60
C PHE A 189 20.86 2.93 2.73
N ARG A 190 21.01 4.22 2.40
CA ARG A 190 20.91 5.31 3.38
C ARG A 190 19.51 5.38 3.98
N LEU A 191 18.45 5.23 3.17
CA LEU A 191 17.07 5.16 3.68
C LEU A 191 16.93 4.08 4.75
N VAL A 192 17.30 2.84 4.43
CA VAL A 192 17.21 1.72 5.36
C VAL A 192 18.05 2.00 6.61
N LYS A 193 19.31 2.42 6.43
CA LYS A 193 20.23 2.67 7.53
C LYS A 193 19.71 3.69 8.54
N GLU A 194 19.12 4.80 8.08
CA GLU A 194 18.62 5.84 8.99
C GLU A 194 17.27 5.48 9.62
N LEU A 195 16.45 4.66 8.97
CA LEU A 195 15.13 4.26 9.50
C LEU A 195 15.18 3.10 10.49
N VAL A 196 16.25 2.32 10.51
CA VAL A 196 16.44 1.18 11.44
C VAL A 196 17.38 1.48 12.62
N ARG A 197 17.81 2.74 12.75
CA ARG A 197 18.58 3.23 13.89
C ARG A 197 17.67 3.57 15.06
#